data_AF-A0A969MIR8-F1
#
_entry.id   AF-A0A969MIR8-F1
#
_cell.length_a   1.000
_cell.length_b   1.000
_cell.length_c   1.000
_cell.angle_alpha   90.00
_cell.angle_beta   90.00
_cell.angle_gamma   90.00
#
_symmetry.space_group_name_H-M   'P 1'
#
loop_
_entity.id
_entity.type
_entity.pdbx_description
1 polymer ?
#
loop_
_entity_poly.entity_id
_entity_poly.type
_entity_poly.pdbx_seq_one_letter_code
_entity_poly.pdbx_strand_id
1 'polypeptide(L)'
;MTEEMPLVGTRMKLDLVNITRKIIIETCGKQHEKYVPFFHKNNEQELLKQMKRDLSKSKWAEINGFSYIEIYERDLPLKKEFFEEMGVNL
;
A
#
# COMPACT_ATOMS: atom_id res chain seq x y z
N MET A 1 -8.74 10.40 12.72
CA MET A 1 -7.50 11.05 12.25
C MET A 1 -6.97 10.20 11.10
N THR A 2 -6.75 10.81 9.94
CA THR A 2 -6.21 10.14 8.75
C THR A 2 -4.91 10.83 8.40
N GLU A 3 -3.79 10.11 8.42
CA GLU A 3 -2.47 10.68 8.22
C GLU A 3 -1.52 9.68 7.57
N GLU A 4 -0.45 10.19 6.96
CA GLU A 4 0.72 9.39 6.59
C GLU A 4 1.45 8.98 7.88
N MET A 5 1.83 7.71 8.01
CA MET A 5 2.46 7.22 9.24
C MET A 5 3.78 6.49 8.98
N PRO A 6 4.83 6.75 9.78
CA PRO A 6 6.04 5.96 9.70
C PRO A 6 5.78 4.54 10.21
N LEU A 7 6.34 3.56 9.52
CA LEU A 7 6.40 2.20 10.02
C LEU A 7 7.59 2.08 10.99
N VAL A 8 7.30 2.15 12.29
CA VAL A 8 8.29 2.22 13.38
C VAL A 8 9.33 1.12 13.27
N GLY A 9 10.61 1.48 13.46
CA GLY A 9 11.75 0.56 13.30
C GLY A 9 12.22 0.39 11.86
N THR A 10 11.56 1.05 10.89
CA THR A 10 11.97 1.05 9.48
C THR A 10 12.07 2.48 8.94
N ARG A 11 12.58 2.63 7.71
CA ARG A 11 12.50 3.89 6.96
C ARG A 11 11.26 3.96 6.04
N MET A 12 10.33 3.02 6.19
CA MET A 12 9.12 2.95 5.38
C MET A 12 8.02 3.78 6.00
N LYS A 13 7.07 4.19 5.17
CA LYS A 13 5.88 4.93 5.58
C LYS A 13 4.65 4.30 4.93
N LEU A 14 3.53 4.47 5.60
CA LEU A 14 2.21 4.11 5.11
C LEU A 14 1.54 5.37 4.58
N ASP A 15 0.94 5.29 3.40
CA ASP A 15 0.45 6.47 2.67
C ASP A 15 -0.74 7.15 3.38
N LEU A 16 -1.80 6.37 3.67
CA LEU A 16 -3.01 6.85 4.35
C LEU A 16 -3.45 5.88 5.43
N VAL A 17 -3.40 6.30 6.68
CA VAL A 17 -3.79 5.46 7.83
C VAL A 17 -4.93 6.11 8.61
N ASN A 18 -6.03 5.39 8.76
CA ASN A 18 -7.09 5.70 9.70
C ASN A 18 -7.02 4.75 10.89
N ILE A 19 -6.46 5.23 12.00
CA ILE A 19 -6.26 4.42 13.21
C ILE A 19 -7.59 3.98 13.84
N THR A 20 -8.58 4.87 13.90
CA THR A 20 -9.87 4.60 14.55
C THR A 20 -10.62 3.45 13.85
N ARG A 21 -10.57 3.43 12.51
CA ARG A 21 -11.21 2.39 11.70
C ARG A 21 -10.29 1.21 11.39
N LYS A 22 -9.02 1.28 11.80
CA LYS A 22 -7.96 0.34 11.45
C LYS A 22 -7.85 0.07 9.94
N ILE A 23 -7.81 1.12 9.14
CA ILE A 23 -7.69 1.02 7.68
C ILE A 23 -6.38 1.68 7.24
N ILE A 24 -5.66 1.00 6.37
CA ILE A 24 -4.48 1.51 5.66
C ILE A 24 -4.80 1.45 4.17
N ILE A 25 -4.54 2.55 3.47
CA ILE A 25 -4.66 2.65 2.02
C ILE A 25 -3.29 3.03 1.45
N GLU A 26 -2.83 2.28 0.46
CA GLU A 26 -1.59 2.52 -0.28
C GLU A 26 -1.90 2.78 -1.74
N THR A 27 -1.23 3.77 -2.32
CA THR A 27 -1.40 4.15 -3.72
C THR A 27 -0.25 3.61 -4.57
N CYS A 28 -0.52 2.52 -5.27
CA CYS A 28 0.48 1.76 -6.01
C CYS A 28 0.57 2.23 -7.48
N GLY A 29 1.63 2.97 -7.81
CA GLY A 29 1.95 3.31 -9.19
C GLY A 29 2.54 2.14 -9.99
N LYS A 30 2.71 2.32 -11.31
CA LYS A 30 3.24 1.30 -12.24
C LYS A 30 4.54 0.63 -11.79
N GLN A 31 5.38 1.34 -11.05
CA GLN A 31 6.64 0.84 -10.51
C GLN A 31 6.47 -0.33 -9.53
N HIS A 32 5.30 -0.50 -8.89
CA HIS A 32 5.05 -1.61 -7.96
C HIS A 32 4.82 -2.95 -8.67
N GLU A 33 4.38 -2.92 -9.93
CA GLU A 33 3.99 -4.13 -10.67
C GLU A 33 4.98 -4.52 -11.76
N LYS A 34 5.66 -3.52 -12.32
CA LYS A 34 6.59 -3.73 -13.42
C LYS A 34 7.82 -2.88 -13.30
N TYR A 35 8.89 -3.37 -13.87
CA TYR A 35 10.14 -2.65 -13.94
C TYR A 35 9.99 -1.39 -14.81
N VAL A 36 10.09 -0.24 -14.15
CA VAL A 36 10.25 1.07 -14.79
C VAL A 36 11.68 1.59 -14.58
N PRO A 37 12.51 1.77 -15.62
CA PRO A 37 13.92 2.14 -15.48
C PRO A 37 14.17 3.40 -14.63
N PHE A 38 13.31 4.41 -14.80
CA PHE A 38 13.38 5.66 -14.03
C PHE A 38 13.23 5.44 -12.53
N PHE A 39 12.27 4.62 -12.09
CA PHE A 39 12.02 4.35 -10.68
C PHE A 39 12.98 3.31 -10.08
N HIS A 40 13.47 2.37 -10.90
CA HIS A 40 14.34 1.28 -10.47
C HIS A 40 15.83 1.50 -10.78
N LYS A 41 16.23 2.73 -11.13
CA LYS A 41 17.65 3.10 -11.30
C LYS A 41 18.42 2.19 -12.26
N ASN A 42 17.77 1.77 -13.34
CA ASN A 42 18.32 0.81 -14.30
C ASN A 42 18.70 -0.57 -13.71
N ASN A 43 18.11 -0.97 -12.57
CA ASN A 43 18.39 -2.23 -11.88
C ASN A 43 17.09 -2.98 -11.54
N GLU A 44 16.83 -4.10 -12.22
CA GLU A 44 15.63 -4.92 -12.01
C GLU A 44 15.52 -5.51 -10.59
N GLN A 45 16.63 -5.67 -9.87
CA GLN A 45 16.60 -6.15 -8.48
C GLN A 45 15.89 -5.16 -7.55
N GLU A 46 15.82 -3.87 -7.91
CA GLU A 46 15.10 -2.87 -7.12
C GLU A 46 13.59 -3.13 -7.13
N LEU A 47 13.02 -3.70 -8.20
CA LEU A 47 11.62 -4.13 -8.23
C LEU A 47 11.36 -5.23 -7.20
N LEU A 48 12.23 -6.24 -7.13
CA LEU A 48 12.12 -7.31 -6.13
C LEU A 48 12.24 -6.77 -4.70
N LYS A 49 13.10 -5.78 -4.46
CA LYS A 49 13.21 -5.12 -3.14
C LYS A 49 11.93 -4.35 -2.81
N GLN A 50 11.33 -3.68 -3.78
CA GLN A 50 10.06 -2.98 -3.61
C GLN A 50 8.93 -3.96 -3.26
N MET A 51 8.76 -5.04 -4.02
CA MET A 51 7.76 -6.08 -3.71
C MET A 51 7.95 -6.69 -2.31
N LYS A 52 9.19 -6.90 -1.87
CA LYS A 52 9.47 -7.37 -0.50
C LYS A 52 9.05 -6.36 0.57
N ARG A 53 9.19 -5.06 0.30
CA ARG A 53 8.77 -3.99 1.23
C ARG A 53 7.26 -3.92 1.32
N ASP A 54 6.57 -4.00 0.18
CA ASP A 54 5.10 -3.97 0.11
C ASP A 54 4.51 -5.19 0.84
N LEU A 55 5.07 -6.38 0.63
CA LEU A 55 4.72 -7.58 1.40
C LEU A 55 4.94 -7.39 2.91
N SER A 56 6.01 -6.70 3.31
CA SER A 56 6.31 -6.47 4.73
C SER A 56 5.31 -5.51 5.37
N LYS A 57 4.88 -4.48 4.63
CA LYS A 57 3.81 -3.56 5.07
C LYS A 57 2.49 -4.29 5.25
N SER A 58 2.09 -5.07 4.24
CA SER A 58 0.85 -5.85 4.27
C SER A 58 0.81 -6.82 5.47
N LYS A 59 1.89 -7.57 5.71
CA LYS A 59 2.02 -8.45 6.89
C LYS A 59 1.96 -7.69 8.21
N TRP A 60 2.60 -6.52 8.29
CA TRP A 60 2.54 -5.71 9.50
C TRP A 60 1.09 -5.26 9.77
N ALA A 61 0.37 -4.83 8.74
CA ALA A 61 -1.03 -4.43 8.87
C ALA A 61 -1.91 -5.60 9.34
N GLU A 62 -1.75 -6.79 8.74
CA GLU A 62 -2.45 -8.01 9.13
C GLU A 62 -2.23 -8.36 10.61
N ILE A 63 -0.97 -8.40 11.06
CA ILE A 63 -0.61 -8.73 12.46
C ILE A 63 -1.24 -7.73 13.45
N ASN A 64 -1.38 -6.46 13.06
CA ASN A 64 -1.95 -5.42 13.91
C ASN A 64 -3.49 -5.29 13.75
N GLY A 65 -4.11 -6.14 12.92
CA GLY A 65 -5.54 -6.16 12.69
C GLY A 65 -6.05 -4.96 11.89
N PHE A 66 -5.23 -4.43 10.98
CA PHE A 66 -5.64 -3.41 10.02
C PHE A 66 -6.11 -4.04 8.71
N SER A 67 -7.16 -3.49 8.12
CA SER A 67 -7.49 -3.70 6.71
C SER A 67 -6.46 -2.94 5.87
N TYR A 68 -5.75 -3.66 5.00
CA TYR A 68 -4.72 -3.09 4.13
C TYR A 68 -5.20 -3.13 2.68
N ILE A 69 -5.42 -1.96 2.11
CA ILE A 69 -5.99 -1.80 0.76
C ILE A 69 -4.93 -1.18 -0.14
N GLU A 70 -4.61 -1.87 -1.23
CA GLU A 70 -3.75 -1.35 -2.28
C GLU A 70 -4.62 -0.88 -3.44
N ILE A 71 -4.39 0.35 -3.89
CA ILE A 71 -5.09 0.95 -5.02
C ILE A 71 -4.11 1.13 -6.16
N TYR A 72 -4.40 0.48 -7.29
CA TYR A 72 -3.63 0.56 -8.51
C TYR A 72 -4.34 1.44 -9.55
N GLU A 73 -3.61 1.89 -10.57
CA GLU A 73 -4.22 2.67 -11.67
C GLU A 73 -5.39 1.93 -12.36
N ARG A 74 -5.33 0.60 -12.41
CA ARG A 74 -6.40 -0.24 -13.01
C ARG A 74 -7.71 -0.24 -12.20
N ASP A 75 -7.66 0.16 -10.94
CA ASP A 75 -8.82 0.18 -10.05
C ASP A 75 -9.61 1.49 -10.19
N LEU A 76 -9.12 2.43 -11.02
CA LEU A 76 -9.75 3.73 -11.24
C LEU A 76 -10.83 3.67 -12.35
N PRO A 77 -11.95 4.40 -12.22
CA PRO A 77 -12.32 5.25 -11.08
C PRO A 77 -12.81 4.44 -9.87
N LEU A 78 -12.40 4.85 -8.67
CA LEU A 78 -12.85 4.22 -7.42
C LEU A 78 -14.33 4.47 -7.21
N LYS A 79 -15.05 3.40 -6.87
CA LYS A 79 -16.46 3.44 -6.47
C LYS A 79 -16.63 2.86 -5.08
N LYS A 80 -17.82 3.04 -4.49
CA LYS A 80 -18.08 2.58 -3.12
C LYS A 80 -17.96 1.06 -3.02
N GLU A 81 -18.42 0.35 -4.03
CA GLU A 81 -18.45 -1.11 -4.12
C GLU A 81 -17.04 -1.72 -3.99
N PHE A 82 -16.01 -1.03 -4.52
CA PHE A 82 -14.62 -1.46 -4.38
C PHE A 82 -14.19 -1.60 -2.91
N PHE A 83 -14.60 -0.64 -2.06
CA PHE A 83 -14.26 -0.68 -0.64
C PHE A 83 -15.11 -1.69 0.11
N GLU A 84 -16.37 -1.86 -0.28
CA GLU A 84 -17.27 -2.86 0.31
C GLU A 84 -16.76 -4.29 0.04
N GLU A 85 -16.27 -4.58 -1.16
CA GLU A 85 -15.61 -5.86 -1.51
C GLU A 85 -14.38 -6.14 -0.65
N MET A 86 -13.65 -5.09 -0.26
CA MET A 86 -12.50 -5.17 0.65
C MET A 86 -12.90 -5.23 2.14
N GLY A 87 -14.20 -5.36 2.44
CA GLY A 87 -14.74 -5.43 3.80
C GLY A 87 -14.78 -4.08 4.52
N VAL A 88 -14.64 -2.97 3.79
CA VAL A 88 -14.65 -1.61 4.33
C VAL A 88 -15.96 -0.90 3.95
N ASN A 89 -16.85 -0.78 4.93
CA ASN A 89 -18.09 -0.01 4.79
C ASN A 89 -17.82 1.49 4.97
N LEU A 90 -17.84 2.26 3.88
CA LEU A 90 -17.69 3.73 3.85
C LEU A 90 -19.01 4.48 4.05
#